data_AF-A0A8J3F2K1-F1
#
_entry.id   AF-A0A8J3F2K1-F1
#
_cell.length_a   1.000
_cell.length_b   1.000
_cell.length_c   1.000
_cell.angle_alpha   90.00
_cell.angle_beta   90.00
_cell.angle_gamma   90.00
#
_symmetry.space_group_name_H-M   'P 1'
#
loop_
_entity.id
_entity.type
_entity.pdbx_description
1 polymer ?
#
loop_
_entity_poly.entity_id
_entity_poly.type
_entity_poly.pdbx_seq_one_letter_code
_entity_poly.pdbx_strand_id
1 'polypeptide(L)'
;MGDDLTTDEFDALRQIAELGRQQSRPSACVARNVKRLTGLKYASYAKNGNLGLTDKGKQTLFIQGCIDSLRAIADNPQAMLKPDVATFLDKKGHIVALEPSGFEITQKGKECLADIDTRAK
;
A
#
# COMPACT_ATOMS: atom_id res chain seq x y z
N MET A 1 11.53 -15.37 4.71
CA MET A 1 10.23 -15.68 4.11
C MET A 1 9.84 -14.48 3.27
N GLY A 2 10.30 -14.45 2.01
CA GLY A 2 10.06 -13.37 1.07
C GLY A 2 8.74 -13.64 0.34
N ASP A 3 7.65 -13.15 0.92
CA ASP A 3 6.34 -13.05 0.25
C ASP A 3 6.22 -11.65 -0.39
N ASP A 4 7.34 -11.12 -0.89
CA ASP A 4 7.40 -9.81 -1.53
C ASP A 4 6.74 -9.89 -2.89
N LEU A 5 5.65 -9.13 -3.03
CA LEU A 5 4.94 -8.98 -4.28
C LEU A 5 5.79 -8.13 -5.22
N THR A 6 5.83 -8.50 -6.48
CA THR A 6 6.41 -7.66 -7.54
C THR A 6 5.58 -6.39 -7.74
N THR A 7 6.15 -5.39 -8.41
CA THR A 7 5.45 -4.13 -8.72
C THR A 7 4.13 -4.36 -9.45
N ASP A 8 4.11 -5.27 -10.43
CA ASP A 8 2.89 -5.66 -11.15
C ASP A 8 1.85 -6.33 -10.25
N GLU A 9 2.29 -7.15 -9.28
CA GLU A 9 1.37 -7.80 -8.34
C GLU A 9 0.78 -6.82 -7.33
N PHE A 10 1.58 -5.85 -6.87
CA PHE A 10 1.08 -4.74 -6.06
C PHE A 10 0.09 -3.86 -6.84
N ASP A 11 0.39 -3.59 -8.10
CA ASP A 11 -0.51 -2.84 -8.97
C ASP A 11 -1.84 -3.59 -9.19
N ALA A 12 -1.77 -4.88 -9.49
CA ALA A 12 -2.94 -5.74 -9.57
C ALA A 12 -3.76 -5.74 -8.27
N LEU A 13 -3.10 -5.78 -7.10
CA LEU A 13 -3.76 -5.68 -5.80
C LEU A 13 -4.49 -4.34 -5.61
N ARG A 14 -3.85 -3.22 -5.95
CA ARG A 14 -4.50 -1.89 -5.90
C ARG A 14 -5.72 -1.85 -6.81
N GLN A 15 -5.61 -2.39 -8.03
CA GLN A 15 -6.72 -2.44 -8.96
C GLN A 15 -7.88 -3.30 -8.42
N ILE A 16 -7.60 -4.45 -7.78
CA ILE A 16 -8.65 -5.27 -7.14
C ILE A 16 -9.37 -4.49 -6.02
N ALA A 17 -8.64 -3.68 -5.24
CA ALA A 17 -9.23 -2.82 -4.22
C ALA A 17 -10.28 -1.87 -4.79
N GLU A 18 -10.00 -1.29 -5.96
CA GLU A 18 -10.88 -0.35 -6.66
C GLU A 18 -12.02 -1.06 -7.42
N LEU A 19 -11.76 -2.24 -8.02
CA LEU A 19 -12.77 -3.05 -8.70
C LEU A 19 -13.91 -3.47 -7.77
N GLY A 20 -13.59 -3.79 -6.51
CA GLY A 20 -14.61 -4.12 -5.50
C GLY A 20 -15.63 -2.99 -5.27
N ARG A 21 -15.32 -1.75 -5.64
CA ARG A 21 -16.23 -0.59 -5.56
C ARG A 21 -17.05 -0.36 -6.83
N GLN A 22 -16.52 -0.73 -7.99
CA GLN A 22 -17.10 -0.37 -9.29
C GLN A 22 -17.68 -1.56 -10.08
N GLN A 23 -17.51 -2.81 -9.61
CA GLN A 23 -17.96 -4.04 -10.30
C GLN A 23 -17.58 -4.06 -11.80
N SER A 24 -16.43 -3.49 -12.14
CA SER A 24 -15.92 -3.41 -13.51
C SER A 24 -15.17 -4.69 -13.90
N ARG A 25 -14.96 -4.87 -15.22
CA ARG A 25 -14.15 -5.99 -15.73
C ARG A 25 -12.70 -5.88 -15.21
N PRO A 26 -12.07 -6.99 -14.81
CA PRO A 26 -10.67 -6.99 -14.39
C PRO A 26 -9.77 -6.58 -15.56
N SER A 27 -8.76 -5.76 -15.25
CA SER A 27 -7.74 -5.38 -16.23
C SER A 27 -6.85 -6.57 -16.62
N ALA A 28 -6.08 -6.41 -17.70
CA ALA A 28 -5.10 -7.41 -18.11
C ALA A 28 -4.05 -7.70 -17.01
N CYS A 29 -3.67 -6.69 -16.23
CA CYS A 29 -2.74 -6.84 -15.09
C CYS A 29 -3.36 -7.72 -13.99
N VAL A 30 -4.61 -7.45 -13.62
CA VAL A 30 -5.35 -8.25 -12.63
C VAL A 30 -5.52 -9.69 -13.13
N ALA A 31 -5.94 -9.89 -14.38
CA ALA A 31 -6.15 -11.22 -14.94
C ALA A 31 -4.88 -12.09 -14.96
N ARG A 32 -3.70 -11.48 -15.17
CA ARG A 32 -2.41 -12.19 -15.15
C ARG A 32 -1.98 -12.58 -13.74
N ASN A 33 -2.23 -11.73 -12.76
CA ASN A 33 -1.71 -11.90 -11.39
C ASN A 33 -2.72 -12.54 -10.42
N VAL A 34 -4.03 -12.55 -10.74
CA VAL A 34 -5.09 -13.00 -9.82
C VAL A 34 -4.88 -14.43 -9.32
N LYS A 35 -4.40 -15.36 -10.15
CA LYS A 35 -4.14 -16.74 -9.75
C LYS A 35 -3.07 -16.82 -8.65
N ARG A 36 -2.03 -16.00 -8.75
CA ARG A 36 -0.96 -15.93 -7.74
C ARG A 36 -1.43 -15.19 -6.49
N LEU A 37 -2.09 -14.05 -6.66
CA LEU A 37 -2.63 -13.27 -5.53
C LEU A 37 -3.65 -14.04 -4.69
N THR A 38 -4.48 -14.87 -5.33
CA THR A 38 -5.42 -15.76 -4.62
C THR A 38 -4.68 -16.93 -3.95
N GLY A 39 -3.68 -17.52 -4.60
CA GLY A 39 -2.83 -18.57 -4.00
C GLY A 39 -2.07 -18.09 -2.76
N LEU A 40 -1.58 -16.84 -2.78
CA LEU A 40 -0.90 -16.18 -1.66
C LEU A 40 -1.86 -15.56 -0.63
N LYS A 41 -3.17 -15.74 -0.83
CA LYS A 41 -4.25 -15.28 0.05
C LYS A 41 -4.33 -13.76 0.19
N TYR A 42 -3.85 -12.99 -0.78
CA TYR A 42 -4.03 -11.54 -0.81
C TYR A 42 -5.37 -11.12 -1.41
N ALA A 43 -5.91 -11.92 -2.33
CA ALA A 43 -7.24 -11.73 -2.91
C ALA A 43 -8.07 -13.02 -2.76
N SER A 44 -9.40 -12.89 -2.80
CA SER A 44 -10.32 -14.03 -2.82
C SER A 44 -11.55 -13.74 -3.64
N TYR A 45 -12.14 -14.79 -4.20
CA TYR A 45 -13.44 -14.71 -4.85
C TYR A 45 -14.54 -14.92 -3.80
N ALA A 46 -15.49 -13.98 -3.75
CA ALA A 46 -16.70 -14.12 -2.97
C ALA A 46 -17.68 -15.11 -3.63
N LYS A 47 -18.70 -15.54 -2.89
CA LYS A 47 -19.70 -16.51 -3.37
C LYS A 47 -20.47 -16.04 -4.61
N ASN A 48 -20.54 -14.73 -4.84
CA ASN A 48 -21.14 -14.12 -6.02
C ASN A 48 -20.18 -14.04 -7.23
N GLY A 49 -18.98 -14.61 -7.14
CA GLY A 49 -17.96 -14.55 -8.18
C GLY A 49 -17.16 -13.25 -8.22
N ASN A 50 -17.41 -12.30 -7.32
CA ASN A 50 -16.66 -11.04 -7.28
C ASN A 50 -15.29 -11.24 -6.62
N LEU A 51 -14.26 -10.72 -7.27
CA LEU A 51 -12.91 -10.70 -6.74
C LEU A 51 -12.76 -9.54 -5.75
N GLY A 52 -12.31 -9.84 -4.54
CA GLY A 52 -12.07 -8.86 -3.49
C GLY A 52 -10.75 -9.11 -2.76
N LEU A 53 -10.35 -8.15 -1.93
CA LEU A 53 -9.17 -8.29 -1.08
C LEU A 53 -9.49 -9.00 0.23
N THR A 54 -8.58 -9.88 0.64
CA THR A 54 -8.57 -10.44 1.99
C THR A 54 -8.05 -9.41 2.99
N ASP A 55 -8.11 -9.74 4.28
CA ASP A 55 -7.49 -8.91 5.32
C ASP A 55 -5.98 -8.74 5.09
N LYS A 56 -5.29 -9.84 4.75
CA LYS A 56 -3.87 -9.84 4.36
C LYS A 56 -3.60 -8.87 3.19
N GLY A 57 -4.43 -8.93 2.14
CA GLY A 57 -4.34 -8.01 1.00
C GLY A 57 -4.49 -6.55 1.38
N LYS A 58 -5.48 -6.23 2.21
CA LYS A 58 -5.72 -4.87 2.70
C LYS A 58 -4.58 -4.37 3.58
N GLN A 59 -4.10 -5.19 4.50
CA GLN A 59 -2.96 -4.85 5.36
C GLN A 59 -1.70 -4.59 4.53
N THR A 60 -1.40 -5.45 3.57
CA THR A 60 -0.21 -5.29 2.72
C THR A 60 -0.29 -4.04 1.85
N LEU A 61 -1.45 -3.72 1.26
CA LEU A 61 -1.64 -2.46 0.55
C LEU A 61 -1.55 -1.24 1.48
N PHE A 62 -2.03 -1.37 2.72
CA PHE A 62 -1.93 -0.31 3.70
C PHE A 62 -0.46 -0.02 4.06
N ILE A 63 0.32 -1.06 4.37
CA ILE A 63 1.76 -0.92 4.66
C ILE A 63 2.51 -0.35 3.46
N GLN A 64 2.24 -0.84 2.24
CA GLN A 64 2.83 -0.27 1.03
C GLN A 64 2.46 1.21 0.87
N GLY A 65 1.20 1.57 1.11
CA GLY A 65 0.75 2.96 1.10
C GLY A 65 1.44 3.84 2.14
N CYS A 66 1.77 3.31 3.32
CA CYS A 66 2.58 4.00 4.33
C CYS A 66 4.01 4.26 3.81
N ILE A 67 4.62 3.29 3.15
CA ILE A 67 5.97 3.43 2.58
C ILE A 67 5.97 4.45 1.44
N ASP A 68 5.02 4.34 0.51
CA ASP A 68 4.85 5.29 -0.60
C ASP A 68 4.61 6.71 -0.08
N SER A 69 3.83 6.85 1.00
CA SER A 69 3.58 8.11 1.69
C SER A 69 4.84 8.69 2.32
N LEU A 70 5.65 7.88 3.01
CA LEU A 70 6.92 8.33 3.58
C LEU A 70 7.88 8.80 2.49
N ARG A 71 7.96 8.09 1.37
CA ARG A 71 8.75 8.50 0.19
C ARG A 71 8.23 9.81 -0.39
N ALA A 72 6.91 9.95 -0.52
CA ALA A 72 6.29 11.16 -1.04
C ALA A 72 6.56 12.38 -0.15
N ILE A 73 6.50 12.23 1.18
CA ILE A 73 6.83 13.31 2.13
C ILE A 73 8.32 13.67 2.07
N ALA A 74 9.19 12.67 1.94
CA ALA A 74 10.64 12.89 1.84
C ALA A 74 11.03 13.71 0.60
N ASP A 75 10.28 13.57 -0.50
CA ASP A 75 10.42 14.37 -1.71
C ASP A 75 9.67 15.71 -1.63
N ASN A 76 8.43 15.68 -1.14
CA ASN A 76 7.54 16.83 -1.02
C ASN A 76 6.80 16.83 0.34
N PRO A 77 7.17 17.72 1.27
CA PRO A 77 6.50 17.86 2.58
C PRO A 77 5.00 18.18 2.50
N GLN A 78 4.50 18.65 1.35
CA GLN A 78 3.07 18.93 1.11
C GLN A 78 2.33 17.76 0.43
N ALA A 79 2.91 16.56 0.41
CA ALA A 79 2.26 15.38 -0.15
C ALA A 79 0.91 15.09 0.52
N MET A 80 -0.13 14.85 -0.27
CA MET A 80 -1.45 14.48 0.25
C MET A 80 -1.44 13.05 0.78
N LEU A 81 -1.67 12.92 2.09
CA LEU A 81 -1.76 11.63 2.76
C LEU A 81 -3.22 11.24 3.01
N LYS A 82 -3.49 9.94 2.97
CA LYS A 82 -4.76 9.42 3.50
C LYS A 82 -4.78 9.62 5.03
N PRO A 83 -5.92 10.01 5.62
CA PRO A 83 -6.01 10.32 7.06
C PRO A 83 -5.62 9.13 7.94
N ASP A 84 -5.99 7.89 7.55
CA ASP A 84 -5.59 6.67 8.27
C ASP A 84 -4.07 6.44 8.24
N VAL A 85 -3.43 6.73 7.10
CA VAL A 85 -1.98 6.57 6.93
C VAL A 85 -1.23 7.63 7.73
N ALA A 86 -1.66 8.89 7.65
CA ALA A 86 -1.07 9.99 8.44
C ALA A 86 -1.15 9.69 9.95
N THR A 87 -2.32 9.28 10.43
CA THR A 87 -2.54 8.91 11.84
C THR A 87 -1.65 7.75 12.27
N PHE A 88 -1.49 6.74 11.42
CA PHE A 88 -0.65 5.57 11.73
C PHE A 88 0.84 5.94 11.79
N LEU A 89 1.33 6.72 10.83
CA LEU A 89 2.72 7.17 10.76
C LEU A 89 3.07 8.11 11.91
N ASP A 90 2.17 9.03 12.26
CA ASP A 90 2.31 9.96 13.39
C ASP A 90 2.37 9.19 14.72
N LYS A 91 1.44 8.25 14.96
CA LYS A 91 1.45 7.38 16.15
C LYS A 91 2.73 6.55 16.28
N LYS A 92 3.35 6.18 15.17
CA LYS A 92 4.62 5.45 15.14
C LYS A 92 5.84 6.37 15.33
N GLY A 93 5.64 7.69 15.27
CA GLY A 93 6.69 8.72 15.34
C GLY A 93 7.54 8.79 14.07
N HIS A 94 7.00 8.39 12.92
CA HIS A 94 7.71 8.46 11.63
C HIS A 94 7.55 9.79 10.91
N ILE A 95 6.47 10.52 11.20
CA ILE A 95 6.20 11.85 10.67
C ILE A 95 5.80 12.79 11.81
N VAL A 96 5.91 14.09 11.55
CA VAL A 96 5.37 15.16 12.39
C VAL A 96 4.56 16.10 11.50
N ALA A 97 3.40 16.53 11.96
CA ALA A 97 2.59 17.51 11.26
C ALA A 97 3.27 18.89 11.28
N LEU A 98 3.28 19.58 10.14
CA LEU A 98 3.75 20.96 10.01
C LEU A 98 2.57 21.92 9.95
N GLU A 99 2.73 23.08 10.60
CA GLU A 99 1.81 24.21 10.48
C GLU A 99 2.25 25.11 9.31
N PRO A 100 1.33 25.64 8.47
CA PRO A 100 -0.14 25.50 8.49
C PRO A 100 -0.67 24.25 7.76
N SER A 101 0.17 23.56 6.99
CA SER A 101 -0.15 22.29 6.33
C SER A 101 1.11 21.51 5.99
N GLY A 102 0.97 20.19 5.89
CA GLY A 102 2.04 19.29 5.47
C GLY A 102 2.58 18.41 6.59
N PHE A 103 3.59 17.61 6.24
CA PHE A 103 4.24 16.68 7.13
C PHE A 103 5.75 16.73 6.92
N GLU A 104 6.50 16.54 7.99
CA GLU A 104 7.94 16.32 7.94
C GLU A 104 8.24 14.88 8.37
N ILE A 105 9.13 14.21 7.64
CA ILE A 105 9.61 12.88 8.00
C ILE A 105 10.67 12.99 9.11
N THR A 106 10.42 12.32 10.24
CA THR A 106 11.36 12.32 11.37
C THR A 106 12.62 11.50 11.04
N GLN A 107 13.67 11.65 11.85
CA GLN A 107 14.88 10.83 11.71
C GLN A 107 14.55 9.33 11.71
N LYS A 108 13.69 8.90 12.64
CA LYS A 108 13.20 7.53 12.72
C LYS A 108 12.45 7.09 11.46
N GLY A 109 11.66 7.97 10.85
CA GLY A 109 11.01 7.73 9.56
C GLY A 109 12.01 7.50 8.43
N LYS A 110 13.05 8.34 8.35
CA LYS A 110 14.12 8.23 7.35
C LYS A 110 14.92 6.94 7.48
N GLU A 111 15.29 6.57 8.71
CA GLU A 111 16.01 5.31 8.99
C GLU A 111 15.18 4.08 8.63
N CYS A 112 13.89 4.08 9.00
CA CYS A 112 12.96 3.01 8.64
C CYS A 112 12.84 2.87 7.12
N LEU A 113 12.71 3.99 6.40
CA LEU A 113 12.62 3.99 4.96
C LEU A 113 13.91 3.46 4.31
N ALA A 114 15.08 3.85 4.83
CA ALA A 114 16.37 3.37 4.34
C ALA A 114 16.57 1.85 4.55
N ASP A 115 16.11 1.28 5.68
CA ASP A 115 16.15 -0.17 5.92
C ASP A 115 15.26 -0.92 4.92
N ILE A 116 14.05 -0.39 4.68
CA ILE A 116 13.11 -0.96 3.71
C ILE A 116 13.69 -0.92 2.28
N ASP A 117 14.24 0.21 1.86
CA ASP A 117 14.87 0.35 0.54
C ASP A 117 16.10 -0.56 0.38
N THR A 118 16.83 -0.83 1.45
CA THR A 118 17.96 -1.76 1.45
C THR A 118 17.51 -3.21 1.31
N ARG A 119 16.37 -3.58 1.92
CA ARG A 119 15.79 -4.94 1.83
C ARG A 119 15.06 -5.21 0.52
N ALA A 120 14.57 -4.16 -0.15
CA ALA A 120 13.86 -4.27 -1.42
C ALA A 120 14.79 -4.42 -2.65
N LYS A 121 16.11 -4.35 -2.44
CA LYS A 121 17.16 -4.49 -3.45
C LYS A 121 17.68 -5.91 -3.54
#